data_AF-A0A6N7GQ62-F1
#
_entry.id   AF-A0A6N7GQ62-F1
#
_cell.length_a   1.000
_cell.length_b   1.000
_cell.length_c   1.000
_cell.angle_alpha   90.00
_cell.angle_beta   90.00
_cell.angle_gamma   90.00
#
_symmetry.space_group_name_H-M   'P 1'
#
loop_
_entity.id
_entity.type
_entity.pdbx_description
1 polymer ?
#
loop_
_entity_poly.entity_id
_entity_poly.type
_entity_poly.pdbx_seq_one_letter_code
_entity_poly.pdbx_strand_id
1 'polypeptide(L)'
;MTEMRMAELARRSDLSVATIKYYLREGLLQPGRRTSVNQAVYDAAHLERLRLVRALAKVARLPLHKIREVIQAVSVESSVLGAMAVTQDALVGDIETGALDKTADEALTRAIEERGWRCEPGSPAHRAAIRAVAELQAEGLGALVDRLDDYAQAADSIGRIDLEVVSVVDSLEAMIRGVVLGSVLRRPLLDTFVLLAQQHYANELHGNAP
;
A
#
# COMPACT_ATOMS: atom_id res chain seq x y z
N MET A 1 -30.91 -1.56 -2.20
CA MET A 1 -29.69 -0.80 -2.54
C MET A 1 -30.03 0.69 -2.55
N THR A 2 -29.26 1.51 -1.85
CA THR A 2 -29.52 2.96 -1.78
C THR A 2 -29.03 3.63 -3.06
N GLU A 3 -29.98 4.10 -3.88
CA GLU A 3 -29.67 4.85 -5.10
C GLU A 3 -29.36 6.31 -4.79
N MET A 4 -28.38 6.86 -5.50
CA MET A 4 -27.84 8.20 -5.33
C MET A 4 -27.90 8.94 -6.66
N ARG A 5 -28.31 10.22 -6.61
CA ARG A 5 -28.12 11.13 -7.75
C ARG A 5 -26.69 11.67 -7.76
N MET A 6 -26.26 12.24 -8.89
CA MET A 6 -24.91 12.79 -9.04
C MET A 6 -24.47 13.73 -7.91
N ALA A 7 -25.36 14.64 -7.46
CA ALA A 7 -25.04 15.56 -6.37
C ALA A 7 -24.81 14.83 -5.03
N GLU A 8 -25.60 13.79 -4.76
CA GLU A 8 -25.43 12.95 -3.56
C GLU A 8 -24.12 12.18 -3.61
N LEU A 9 -23.81 11.59 -4.77
CA LEU A 9 -22.58 10.84 -4.99
C LEU A 9 -21.35 11.74 -4.81
N ALA A 10 -21.38 12.96 -5.35
CA ALA A 10 -20.34 13.96 -5.19
C ALA A 10 -20.09 14.29 -3.71
N ARG A 11 -21.16 14.58 -2.96
CA ARG A 11 -21.06 14.88 -1.53
C ARG A 11 -20.50 13.71 -0.73
N ARG A 12 -21.00 12.49 -0.95
CA ARG A 12 -20.58 11.30 -0.18
C ARG A 12 -19.17 10.81 -0.53
N SER A 13 -18.71 11.06 -1.76
CA SER A 13 -17.36 10.70 -2.21
C SER A 13 -16.30 11.76 -1.88
N ASP A 14 -16.73 12.97 -1.48
CA ASP A 14 -15.86 14.15 -1.31
C ASP A 14 -15.10 14.49 -2.61
N LEU A 15 -15.85 14.50 -3.72
CA LEU A 15 -15.37 14.81 -5.06
C LEU A 15 -16.31 15.80 -5.75
N SER A 16 -15.76 16.65 -6.60
CA SER A 16 -16.58 17.52 -7.43
C SER A 16 -17.32 16.73 -8.51
N VAL A 17 -18.49 17.21 -8.95
CA VAL A 17 -19.20 16.63 -10.10
C VAL A 17 -18.33 16.62 -11.35
N ALA A 18 -17.47 17.63 -11.54
CA ALA A 18 -16.53 17.68 -12.65
C ALA A 18 -15.50 16.54 -12.59
N THR A 19 -14.96 16.25 -11.40
CA THR A 19 -14.03 15.14 -11.16
C THR A 19 -14.70 13.78 -11.40
N ILE A 20 -15.94 13.59 -10.93
CA ILE A 20 -16.68 12.34 -11.19
C ILE A 20 -16.92 12.17 -12.68
N LYS A 21 -17.34 13.23 -13.40
CA LYS A 21 -17.50 13.19 -14.85
C LYS A 21 -16.18 12.92 -15.57
N TYR A 22 -15.06 13.43 -15.05
CA TYR A 22 -13.73 13.11 -15.56
C TYR A 22 -13.43 11.62 -15.40
N TYR A 23 -13.62 11.05 -14.22
CA TYR A 23 -13.42 9.61 -13.99
C TYR A 23 -14.33 8.71 -14.84
N LEU A 24 -15.57 9.13 -15.11
CA LEU A 24 -16.45 8.43 -16.06
C LEU A 24 -15.87 8.44 -17.48
N ARG A 25 -15.30 9.57 -17.94
CA ARG A 25 -14.66 9.67 -19.27
C ARG A 25 -13.38 8.84 -19.36
N GLU A 26 -12.60 8.81 -18.29
CA GLU A 26 -11.33 8.07 -18.20
C GLU A 26 -11.50 6.56 -17.96
N GLY A 27 -12.75 6.09 -17.82
CA GLY A 27 -13.08 4.68 -17.59
C GLY A 27 -12.78 4.19 -16.16
N LEU A 28 -12.52 5.10 -15.22
CA LEU A 28 -12.20 4.76 -13.81
C LEU A 28 -13.45 4.51 -12.97
N LEU A 29 -14.61 4.96 -13.44
CA LEU A 29 -15.92 4.71 -12.83
C LEU A 29 -16.88 4.17 -13.89
N GLN A 30 -17.65 3.14 -13.52
CA GLN A 30 -18.70 2.59 -14.37
C GLN A 30 -19.85 3.59 -14.58
N PRO A 31 -20.53 3.59 -15.74
CA PRO A 31 -21.65 4.47 -15.97
C PRO A 31 -22.82 4.15 -15.04
N GLY A 32 -23.45 5.20 -14.48
CA GLY A 32 -24.66 5.05 -13.69
C GLY A 32 -25.84 4.57 -14.54
N ARG A 33 -26.85 3.99 -13.89
CA ARG A 33 -28.08 3.53 -14.55
C ARG A 33 -28.91 4.74 -14.98
N ARG A 34 -29.16 4.87 -16.29
CA ARG A 34 -29.97 5.99 -16.82
C ARG A 34 -31.43 5.83 -16.37
N THR A 35 -32.00 6.91 -15.85
CA THR A 35 -33.42 6.99 -15.44
C THR A 35 -34.21 7.98 -16.29
N SER A 36 -33.55 8.90 -16.98
CA SER A 36 -34.11 9.72 -18.06
C SER A 36 -32.99 10.21 -18.98
N VAL A 37 -33.33 11.00 -20.02
CA VAL A 37 -32.38 11.53 -21.02
C VAL A 37 -31.17 12.19 -20.34
N ASN A 38 -31.41 12.97 -19.28
CA ASN A 38 -30.40 13.74 -18.54
C ASN A 38 -30.22 13.29 -17.08
N GLN A 39 -30.71 12.11 -16.69
CA GLN A 39 -30.58 11.62 -15.31
C GLN A 39 -30.04 10.19 -15.27
N ALA A 40 -29.16 9.97 -14.29
CA ALA A 40 -28.65 8.67 -13.93
C ALA A 40 -28.65 8.52 -12.40
N VAL A 41 -28.81 7.28 -11.95
CA VAL A 41 -28.67 6.89 -10.55
C VAL A 41 -27.44 6.00 -10.37
N TYR A 42 -26.84 6.13 -9.20
CA TYR A 42 -25.60 5.48 -8.79
C TYR A 42 -25.85 4.72 -7.49
N ASP A 43 -25.16 3.60 -7.29
CA ASP A 43 -25.32 2.78 -6.08
C ASP A 43 -24.08 2.83 -5.19
N ALA A 44 -24.07 2.02 -4.13
CA ALA A 44 -22.96 1.93 -3.20
C ALA A 44 -21.64 1.48 -3.86
N ALA A 45 -21.69 0.66 -4.92
CA ALA A 45 -20.49 0.23 -5.63
C ALA A 45 -19.81 1.41 -6.34
N HIS A 46 -20.59 2.37 -6.88
CA HIS A 46 -20.01 3.59 -7.44
C HIS A 46 -19.31 4.44 -6.38
N LEU A 47 -19.88 4.48 -5.16
CA LEU A 47 -19.28 5.24 -4.06
C LEU A 47 -17.97 4.61 -3.58
N GLU A 48 -17.92 3.29 -3.42
CA GLU A 48 -16.67 2.59 -3.06
C GLU A 48 -15.61 2.76 -4.15
N ARG A 49 -15.99 2.67 -5.43
CA ARG A 49 -15.07 2.88 -6.56
C ARG A 49 -14.46 4.28 -6.51
N LEU A 50 -15.29 5.30 -6.29
CA LEU A 50 -14.81 6.68 -6.16
C LEU A 50 -13.89 6.89 -4.96
N ARG A 51 -14.18 6.24 -3.83
CA ARG A 51 -13.32 6.30 -2.64
C ARG A 51 -11.97 5.63 -2.88
N LEU A 52 -11.94 4.50 -3.59
CA LEU A 52 -10.70 3.85 -4.00
C LEU A 52 -9.91 4.76 -4.95
N VAL A 53 -10.51 5.23 -6.05
CA VAL A 53 -9.83 6.11 -7.02
C VAL A 53 -9.28 7.37 -6.34
N ARG A 54 -10.05 7.98 -5.44
CA ARG A 54 -9.61 9.15 -4.66
C ARG A 54 -8.42 8.82 -3.76
N ALA A 55 -8.47 7.69 -3.06
CA ALA A 55 -7.39 7.24 -2.18
C ALA A 55 -6.09 7.04 -2.96
N LEU A 56 -6.15 6.35 -4.10
CA LEU A 56 -5.02 6.12 -4.98
C LEU A 56 -4.43 7.43 -5.53
N ALA A 57 -5.29 8.37 -5.94
CA ALA A 57 -4.85 9.64 -6.51
C ALA A 57 -4.31 10.63 -5.47
N LYS A 58 -5.00 10.80 -4.34
CA LYS A 58 -4.68 11.85 -3.36
C LYS A 58 -3.69 11.39 -2.29
N VAL A 59 -3.83 10.16 -1.81
CA VAL A 59 -3.03 9.65 -0.68
C VAL A 59 -1.81 8.90 -1.19
N ALA A 60 -2.02 7.90 -2.05
CA ALA A 60 -0.93 7.15 -2.66
C ALA A 60 -0.19 7.93 -3.77
N ARG A 61 -0.72 9.11 -4.17
CA ARG A 61 -0.18 9.98 -5.23
C ARG A 61 0.17 9.24 -6.53
N LEU A 62 -0.58 8.20 -6.85
CA LEU A 62 -0.33 7.42 -8.06
C LEU A 62 -0.71 8.21 -9.30
N PRO A 63 0.09 8.13 -10.38
CA PRO A 63 -0.32 8.69 -11.66
C PRO A 63 -1.51 7.92 -12.22
N LEU A 64 -2.34 8.60 -13.02
CA LEU A 64 -3.63 8.07 -13.46
C LEU A 64 -3.54 6.74 -14.22
N HIS A 65 -2.45 6.50 -14.95
CA HIS A 65 -2.24 5.23 -15.66
C HIS A 65 -2.07 4.06 -14.69
N LYS A 66 -1.28 4.20 -13.61
CA LYS A 66 -1.18 3.19 -12.54
C LYS A 66 -2.51 2.99 -11.82
N ILE A 67 -3.27 4.07 -11.59
CA ILE A 67 -4.63 3.95 -11.02
C ILE A 67 -5.51 3.09 -11.93
N ARG A 68 -5.43 3.27 -13.25
CA ARG A 68 -6.17 2.45 -14.21
C ARG A 68 -5.76 0.98 -14.15
N GLU A 69 -4.46 0.68 -14.06
CA GLU A 69 -3.96 -0.69 -13.88
C GLU A 69 -4.55 -1.34 -12.62
N VAL A 70 -4.54 -0.63 -11.48
CA VAL A 70 -5.15 -1.13 -10.23
C VAL A 70 -6.65 -1.40 -10.43
N ILE A 71 -7.39 -0.43 -10.98
CA ILE A 71 -8.84 -0.57 -11.18
C ILE A 71 -9.17 -1.71 -12.17
N GLN A 72 -8.37 -1.90 -13.21
CA GLN A 72 -8.54 -2.99 -14.17
C GLN A 72 -8.26 -4.34 -13.52
N ALA A 73 -7.18 -4.45 -12.73
CA ALA A 73 -6.88 -5.65 -11.96
C ALA A 73 -8.06 -6.03 -11.06
N VAL A 74 -8.65 -5.05 -10.34
CA VAL A 74 -9.84 -5.28 -9.49
C VAL A 74 -11.03 -5.81 -10.30
N SER A 75 -11.17 -5.41 -11.57
CA SER A 75 -12.34 -5.73 -12.40
C SER A 75 -12.24 -7.05 -13.18
N VAL A 76 -11.03 -7.52 -13.49
CA VAL A 76 -10.80 -8.69 -14.37
C VAL A 76 -10.34 -9.91 -13.58
N GLU A 77 -9.49 -9.73 -12.58
CA GLU A 77 -8.91 -10.79 -11.77
C GLU A 77 -9.01 -10.41 -10.29
N SER A 78 -10.00 -10.99 -9.62
CA SER A 78 -10.27 -10.72 -8.21
C SER A 78 -9.09 -11.18 -7.32
N SER A 79 -8.09 -10.34 -7.09
CA SER A 79 -7.11 -10.60 -6.02
C SER A 79 -6.57 -9.33 -5.37
N VAL A 80 -6.58 -9.34 -4.03
CA VAL A 80 -5.88 -8.37 -3.19
C VAL A 80 -4.38 -8.36 -3.52
N LEU A 81 -3.83 -9.52 -3.87
CA LEU A 81 -2.42 -9.70 -4.24
C LEU A 81 -2.02 -8.82 -5.43
N GLY A 82 -2.86 -8.70 -6.46
CA GLY A 82 -2.58 -7.82 -7.60
C GLY A 82 -2.50 -6.33 -7.19
N ALA A 83 -3.40 -5.89 -6.32
CA ALA A 83 -3.35 -4.53 -5.79
C ALA A 83 -2.14 -4.29 -4.87
N MET A 84 -1.74 -5.30 -4.08
CA MET A 84 -0.52 -5.27 -3.28
C MET A 84 0.70 -5.09 -4.19
N ALA A 85 0.81 -5.89 -5.25
CA ALA A 85 1.94 -5.84 -6.18
C ALA A 85 2.08 -4.45 -6.83
N VAL A 86 0.98 -3.88 -7.36
CA VAL A 86 1.02 -2.53 -7.96
C VAL A 86 1.36 -1.46 -6.92
N THR A 87 0.89 -1.61 -5.68
CA THR A 87 1.22 -0.67 -4.60
C THR A 87 2.70 -0.77 -4.22
N GLN A 88 3.23 -1.99 -4.09
CA GLN A 88 4.64 -2.22 -3.79
C GLN A 88 5.52 -1.66 -4.90
N ASP A 89 5.19 -1.93 -6.17
CA ASP A 89 5.87 -1.34 -7.33
C ASP A 89 5.95 0.19 -7.24
N ALA A 90 4.81 0.84 -6.95
CA ALA A 90 4.77 2.29 -6.83
C ALA A 90 5.51 2.86 -5.60
N LEU A 91 5.51 2.15 -4.46
CA LEU A 91 6.16 2.59 -3.22
C LEU A 91 7.67 2.37 -3.22
N VAL A 92 8.10 1.29 -3.87
CA VAL A 92 9.50 0.91 -4.00
C VAL A 92 10.16 1.73 -5.12
N GLY A 93 9.37 2.15 -6.13
CA GLY A 93 9.83 2.96 -7.26
C GLY A 93 10.59 2.14 -8.30
N ASP A 94 11.00 2.78 -9.40
CA ASP A 94 11.92 2.23 -10.39
C ASP A 94 13.32 2.07 -9.75
N ILE A 95 13.47 1.05 -8.91
CA ILE A 95 14.79 0.62 -8.45
C ILE A 95 15.52 0.09 -9.68
N GLU A 96 16.61 0.77 -10.05
CA GLU A 96 17.46 0.39 -11.17
C GLU A 96 17.77 -1.11 -11.17
N THR A 97 17.72 -1.77 -12.32
CA THR A 97 18.10 -3.18 -12.45
C THR A 97 19.62 -3.32 -12.49
N GLY A 98 20.27 -3.10 -11.34
CA GLY A 98 21.71 -3.34 -11.13
C GLY A 98 21.99 -4.78 -10.64
N ALA A 99 23.26 -5.19 -10.69
CA ALA A 99 23.69 -6.44 -10.07
C ALA A 99 23.42 -6.40 -8.56
N LEU A 100 22.78 -7.45 -8.04
CA LEU A 100 22.48 -7.57 -6.61
C LEU A 100 23.70 -8.13 -5.87
N ASP A 101 23.96 -7.60 -4.68
CA ASP A 101 25.02 -8.10 -3.81
C ASP A 101 24.65 -9.48 -3.25
N LYS A 102 25.53 -10.47 -3.44
CA LYS A 102 25.25 -11.86 -3.06
C LYS A 102 25.22 -12.06 -1.56
N THR A 103 26.06 -11.37 -0.81
CA THR A 103 26.11 -11.51 0.65
C THR A 103 24.87 -10.90 1.30
N ALA A 104 24.40 -9.77 0.76
CA ALA A 104 23.13 -9.18 1.17
C ALA A 104 21.93 -10.07 0.81
N ASP A 105 21.93 -10.69 -0.38
CA ASP A 105 20.90 -11.64 -0.82
C ASP A 105 20.84 -12.89 0.07
N GLU A 106 21.99 -13.46 0.42
CA GLU A 106 22.09 -14.59 1.35
C GLU A 106 21.57 -14.24 2.76
N ALA A 107 21.90 -13.05 3.27
CA ALA A 107 21.42 -12.59 4.57
C ALA A 107 19.89 -12.41 4.59
N LEU A 108 19.33 -11.81 3.53
CA LEU A 108 17.87 -11.67 3.38
C LEU A 108 17.18 -13.03 3.22
N THR A 109 17.75 -13.92 2.39
CA THR A 109 17.20 -15.26 2.15
C THR A 109 17.09 -16.04 3.46
N ARG A 110 18.14 -16.02 4.30
CA ARG A 110 18.10 -16.65 5.63
C ARG A 110 16.95 -16.11 6.48
N ALA A 111 16.80 -14.79 6.58
CA ALA A 111 15.75 -14.16 7.38
C ALA A 111 14.33 -14.54 6.88
N ILE A 112 14.14 -14.71 5.56
CA ILE A 112 12.88 -15.16 4.94
C ILE A 112 12.62 -16.63 5.24
N GLU A 113 13.61 -17.50 5.02
CA GLU A 113 13.49 -18.96 5.18
C GLU A 113 13.23 -19.37 6.62
N GLU A 114 13.94 -18.77 7.59
CA GLU A 114 13.76 -19.07 9.02
C GLU A 114 12.34 -18.79 9.53
N ARG A 115 11.63 -17.86 8.87
CA ARG A 115 10.23 -17.51 9.18
C ARG A 115 9.21 -18.27 8.35
N GLY A 116 9.66 -19.05 7.36
CA GLY A 116 8.78 -19.72 6.40
C GLY A 116 7.97 -18.73 5.54
N TRP A 117 8.45 -17.50 5.38
CA TRP A 117 7.79 -16.50 4.55
C TRP A 117 7.82 -16.94 3.08
N ARG A 118 6.67 -16.80 2.41
CA ARG A 118 6.53 -17.10 0.98
C ARG A 118 6.53 -15.80 0.19
N CYS A 119 7.73 -15.33 -0.13
CA CYS A 119 7.96 -14.12 -0.91
C CYS A 119 8.26 -14.45 -2.38
N GLU A 120 7.91 -13.57 -3.30
CA GLU A 120 8.30 -13.69 -4.70
C GLU A 120 9.76 -13.22 -4.87
N PRO A 121 10.69 -14.11 -5.31
CA PRO A 121 12.08 -13.74 -5.54
C PRO A 121 12.18 -12.65 -6.61
N GLY A 122 13.03 -11.66 -6.37
CA GLY A 122 13.22 -10.57 -7.31
C GLY A 122 12.05 -9.60 -7.42
N SER A 123 11.00 -9.71 -6.58
CA SER A 123 9.98 -8.66 -6.44
C SER A 123 10.61 -7.30 -6.05
N PRO A 124 9.92 -6.16 -6.28
CA PRO A 124 10.45 -4.85 -5.90
C PRO A 124 10.89 -4.78 -4.43
N ALA A 125 10.05 -5.29 -3.51
CA ALA A 125 10.36 -5.33 -2.08
C ALA A 125 11.62 -6.17 -1.77
N HIS A 126 11.77 -7.33 -2.44
CA HIS A 126 12.96 -8.17 -2.31
C HIS A 126 14.23 -7.41 -2.75
N ARG A 127 14.20 -6.74 -3.91
CA ARG A 127 15.34 -5.96 -4.40
C ARG A 127 15.68 -4.78 -3.49
N ALA A 128 14.67 -4.10 -2.95
CA ALA A 128 14.85 -3.00 -2.01
C ALA A 128 15.55 -3.45 -0.72
N ALA A 129 15.14 -4.60 -0.18
CA ALA A 129 15.73 -5.18 1.02
C ALA A 129 17.21 -5.55 0.81
N ILE A 130 17.55 -6.21 -0.32
CA ILE A 130 18.95 -6.53 -0.65
C ILE A 130 19.81 -5.27 -0.69
N ARG A 131 19.34 -4.20 -1.32
CA ARG A 131 20.09 -2.94 -1.40
C ARG A 131 20.31 -2.31 -0.04
N ALA A 132 19.27 -2.24 0.79
CA ALA A 132 19.39 -1.70 2.13
C ALA A 132 20.41 -2.50 2.97
N VAL A 133 20.42 -3.83 2.86
CA VAL A 133 21.41 -4.68 3.53
C VAL A 133 22.82 -4.42 2.99
N ALA A 134 22.99 -4.33 1.67
CA ALA A 134 24.28 -4.06 1.05
C ALA A 134 24.83 -2.67 1.44
N GLU A 135 23.97 -1.65 1.51
CA GLU A 135 24.33 -0.31 1.95
C GLU A 135 24.76 -0.29 3.43
N LEU A 136 24.03 -0.98 4.31
CA LEU A 136 24.43 -1.13 5.72
C LEU A 136 25.81 -1.80 5.85
N GLN A 137 26.09 -2.82 5.04
CA GLN A 137 27.40 -3.48 5.03
C GLN A 137 28.51 -2.56 4.51
N ALA A 138 28.25 -1.82 3.43
CA ALA A 138 29.22 -0.90 2.82
C ALA A 138 29.62 0.25 3.77
N GLU A 139 28.69 0.71 4.62
CA GLU A 139 28.93 1.74 5.64
C GLU A 139 29.53 1.18 6.94
N GLY A 140 29.89 -0.10 6.99
CA GLY A 140 30.49 -0.73 8.16
C GLY A 140 29.49 -0.99 9.30
N LEU A 141 28.19 -0.92 9.03
CA LEU A 141 27.09 -1.16 9.99
C LEU A 141 26.68 -2.64 10.03
N GLY A 142 27.62 -3.56 9.86
CA GLY A 142 27.37 -5.01 9.85
C GLY A 142 26.66 -5.53 11.12
N ALA A 143 26.89 -4.90 12.26
CA ALA A 143 26.20 -5.25 13.52
C ALA A 143 24.67 -5.07 13.47
N LEU A 144 24.15 -4.19 12.61
CA LEU A 144 22.71 -4.08 12.36
C LEU A 144 22.21 -5.24 11.48
N VAL A 145 23.04 -5.66 10.52
CA VAL A 145 22.74 -6.79 9.64
C VAL A 145 22.71 -8.11 10.43
N ASP A 146 23.59 -8.25 11.42
CA ASP A 146 23.59 -9.39 12.36
C ASP A 146 22.30 -9.47 13.20
N ARG A 147 21.51 -8.39 13.26
CA ARG A 147 20.24 -8.30 13.98
C ARG A 147 19.02 -8.25 13.05
N LEU A 148 19.17 -8.60 11.76
CA LEU A 148 18.06 -8.62 10.80
C LEU A 148 16.88 -9.45 11.30
N ASP A 149 17.13 -10.50 12.07
CA ASP A 149 16.06 -11.34 12.61
C ASP A 149 15.12 -10.61 13.56
N ASP A 150 15.62 -9.67 14.37
CA ASP A 150 14.76 -8.90 15.26
C ASP A 150 13.88 -7.91 14.47
N TYR A 151 14.45 -7.28 13.44
CA TYR A 151 13.70 -6.44 12.52
C TYR A 151 12.64 -7.25 11.76
N ALA A 152 12.99 -8.44 11.29
CA ALA A 152 12.07 -9.33 10.60
C ALA A 152 10.95 -9.84 11.53
N GLN A 153 11.22 -10.09 12.81
CA GLN A 153 10.20 -10.44 13.81
C GLN A 153 9.20 -9.29 14.05
N ALA A 154 9.69 -8.05 14.15
CA ALA A 154 8.82 -6.88 14.24
C ALA A 154 7.98 -6.73 12.96
N ALA A 155 8.58 -6.93 11.79
CA ALA A 155 7.90 -6.88 10.50
C ALA A 155 6.82 -7.98 10.35
N ASP A 156 7.04 -9.19 10.87
CA ASP A 156 6.05 -10.28 10.89
C ASP A 156 4.77 -9.84 11.61
N SER A 157 4.93 -9.29 12.82
CA SER A 157 3.83 -8.82 13.65
C SER A 157 3.01 -7.74 12.94
N ILE A 158 3.70 -6.80 12.30
CA ILE A 158 3.09 -5.72 11.51
C ILE A 158 2.33 -6.28 10.30
N GLY A 159 2.95 -7.19 9.54
CA GLY A 159 2.34 -7.78 8.35
C GLY A 159 1.06 -8.56 8.67
N ARG A 160 1.02 -9.25 9.82
CA ARG A 160 -0.18 -9.92 10.32
C ARG A 160 -1.30 -8.94 10.66
N ILE A 161 -0.99 -7.88 11.43
CA ILE A 161 -1.96 -6.84 11.80
C ILE A 161 -2.56 -6.21 10.55
N ASP A 162 -1.72 -5.84 9.58
CA ASP A 162 -2.15 -5.23 8.32
C ASP A 162 -3.16 -6.10 7.58
N LEU A 163 -2.90 -7.41 7.50
CA LEU A 163 -3.77 -8.35 6.79
C LEU A 163 -5.06 -8.64 7.56
N GLU A 164 -4.97 -8.78 8.89
CA GLU A 164 -6.13 -8.99 9.77
C GLU A 164 -7.12 -7.82 9.68
N VAL A 165 -6.63 -6.58 9.73
CA VAL A 165 -7.49 -5.37 9.62
C VAL A 165 -8.21 -5.31 8.28
N VAL A 166 -7.53 -5.68 7.20
CA VAL A 166 -8.09 -5.64 5.85
C VAL A 166 -9.07 -6.79 5.59
N SER A 167 -8.97 -7.90 6.31
CA SER A 167 -9.88 -9.05 6.18
C SER A 167 -11.32 -8.78 6.67
N VAL A 168 -11.56 -7.70 7.43
CA VAL A 168 -12.85 -7.40 8.09
C VAL A 168 -13.84 -6.63 7.20
N VAL A 169 -13.43 -6.19 6.01
CA VAL A 169 -14.28 -5.32 5.16
C VAL A 169 -15.13 -6.08 4.15
N ASP A 170 -16.38 -5.63 3.97
CA ASP A 170 -17.40 -6.33 3.18
C ASP A 170 -17.26 -6.16 1.64
N SER A 171 -16.21 -5.52 1.12
CA SER A 171 -16.03 -5.35 -0.33
C SER A 171 -14.57 -5.39 -0.76
N LEU A 172 -14.32 -6.00 -1.94
CA LEU A 172 -12.97 -6.09 -2.53
C LEU A 172 -12.34 -4.70 -2.76
N GLU A 173 -13.13 -3.70 -3.15
CA GLU A 173 -12.63 -2.33 -3.32
C GLU A 173 -12.25 -1.68 -1.99
N ALA A 174 -13.02 -1.92 -0.93
CA ALA A 174 -12.65 -1.46 0.41
C ALA A 174 -11.40 -2.18 0.91
N MET A 175 -11.25 -3.47 0.62
CA MET A 175 -10.11 -4.30 0.97
C MET A 175 -8.85 -3.80 0.28
N ILE A 176 -8.92 -3.61 -1.04
CA ILE A 176 -7.83 -3.07 -1.87
C ILE A 176 -7.47 -1.65 -1.43
N ARG A 177 -8.47 -0.79 -1.19
CA ARG A 177 -8.22 0.54 -0.63
C ARG A 177 -7.49 0.46 0.70
N GLY A 178 -7.89 -0.44 1.59
CA GLY A 178 -7.27 -0.68 2.89
C GLY A 178 -5.82 -1.11 2.76
N VAL A 179 -5.53 -2.11 1.91
CA VAL A 179 -4.16 -2.53 1.59
C VAL A 179 -3.32 -1.38 1.07
N VAL A 180 -3.83 -0.64 0.08
CA VAL A 180 -3.03 0.41 -0.58
C VAL A 180 -2.76 1.55 0.38
N LEU A 181 -3.79 2.04 1.07
CA LEU A 181 -3.65 3.11 2.05
C LEU A 181 -2.82 2.69 3.25
N GLY A 182 -3.03 1.47 3.74
CA GLY A 182 -2.23 0.86 4.79
C GLY A 182 -0.77 0.87 4.40
N SER A 183 -0.42 0.34 3.23
CA SER A 183 0.97 0.28 2.76
C SER A 183 1.60 1.68 2.60
N VAL A 184 0.88 2.65 2.04
CA VAL A 184 1.38 4.02 1.81
C VAL A 184 1.57 4.78 3.13
N LEU A 185 0.58 4.74 4.01
CA LEU A 185 0.58 5.51 5.25
C LEU A 185 1.37 4.82 6.36
N ARG A 186 1.54 3.50 6.29
CA ARG A 186 2.30 2.73 7.28
C ARG A 186 3.77 3.11 7.29
N ARG A 187 4.39 3.36 6.15
CA ARG A 187 5.82 3.73 6.09
C ARG A 187 6.15 4.95 6.98
N PRO A 188 5.58 6.15 6.75
CA PRO A 188 5.88 7.31 7.60
C PRO A 188 5.44 7.10 9.05
N LEU A 189 4.38 6.31 9.30
CA LEU A 189 3.93 6.01 10.65
C LEU A 189 4.95 5.15 11.42
N LEU A 190 5.42 4.06 10.82
CA LEU A 190 6.42 3.18 11.43
C LEU A 190 7.76 3.87 11.60
N ASP A 191 8.20 4.62 10.60
CA ASP A 191 9.43 5.42 10.72
C ASP A 191 9.35 6.35 11.93
N THR A 192 8.20 7.02 12.12
CA THR A 192 7.96 7.88 13.28
C THR A 192 7.92 7.08 14.60
N PHE A 193 7.28 5.91 14.63
CA PHE A 193 7.25 5.06 15.83
C PHE A 193 8.64 4.57 16.22
N VAL A 194 9.48 4.18 15.27
CA VAL A 194 10.87 3.78 15.53
C VAL A 194 11.64 4.95 16.13
N LEU A 195 11.52 6.16 15.57
CA LEU A 195 12.18 7.35 16.10
C LEU A 195 11.71 7.70 17.52
N LEU A 196 10.41 7.60 17.80
CA LEU A 196 9.85 7.83 19.14
C LEU A 196 10.32 6.77 20.15
N ALA A 197 10.39 5.50 19.73
CA ALA A 197 10.91 4.41 20.58
C ALA A 197 12.40 4.60 20.87
N GLN A 198 13.19 5.01 19.88
CA GLN A 198 14.61 5.36 20.08
C GLN A 198 14.77 6.51 21.07
N GLN A 199 13.95 7.55 20.96
CA GLN A 199 13.96 8.67 21.90
C GLN A 199 13.64 8.20 23.32
N HIS A 200 12.63 7.33 23.47
CA HIS A 200 12.28 6.74 24.77
C HIS A 200 13.46 5.98 25.39
N TYR A 201 14.09 5.05 24.66
CA TYR A 201 15.22 4.28 25.18
C TYR A 201 16.49 5.12 25.39
N ALA A 202 16.72 6.15 24.57
CA ALA A 202 17.80 7.11 24.80
C ALA A 202 17.59 7.88 26.11
N ASN A 203 16.35 8.29 26.39
CA ASN A 203 16.01 8.97 27.64
C ASN A 203 16.21 8.08 28.87
N GLU A 204 15.84 6.79 28.79
CA GLU A 204 16.09 5.82 29.86
C GLU A 204 17.59 5.63 30.13
N LEU A 205 18.40 5.51 29.08
CA LEU A 205 19.86 5.40 29.19
C LEU A 205 20.51 6.62 29.85
N HIS A 206 19.95 7.81 29.63
CA HIS A 206 20.43 9.06 30.20
C HIS A 206 19.78 9.43 31.54
N GLY A 207 18.94 8.55 32.12
CA GLY A 207 18.27 8.79 33.41
C GLY A 207 17.22 9.90 33.37
N ASN A 208 16.82 10.35 32.18
CA ASN A 208 15.76 11.33 31.97
C ASN A 208 14.43 10.62 31.78
N ALA A 209 13.97 9.91 32.82
CA ALA A 209 12.56 9.51 32.86
C ALA A 209 11.70 10.77 33.05
N PRO A 210 10.51 10.87 32.41
CA PRO A 210 9.63 12.02 32.56
C PRO A 210 9.18 12.26 34.01
#